data_AF-A0A6I9VW27-F1
#
_entry.id   AF-A0A6I9VW27-F1
#
_cell.length_a   1.000
_cell.length_b   1.000
_cell.length_c   1.000
_cell.angle_alpha   90.00
_cell.angle_beta   90.00
_cell.angle_gamma   90.00
#
_symmetry.space_group_name_H-M   'P 1'
#
loop_
_entity.id
_entity.type
_entity.pdbx_description
1 polymer ?
#
loop_
_entity_poly.entity_id
_entity_poly.type
_entity_poly.pdbx_seq_one_letter_code
_entity_poly.pdbx_strand_id
1 'polypeptide(L)'
;YPKIINIFNLISAIDKKSLEQVNADFKKAILPNVLSKLPEIGITVEELKSLYFGEKEVSEETLMNYANFLGDEFFTRGILEVAEIQKYTGDYKSTYLYHFDYNSETSLMKTILNIRLPGVCHAEDLFFLFCPEIRKEFNLSLPRSDSDDYKIINYLTQMWTDFAKTGNPTPITNLWLPLTGPQDENFNYLNIDVDLRMKVFHKGKERWDWGKNKNKL
;
A
#
# COMPACT_ATOMS: atom_id res chain seq x y z
N TYR A 1 7.68 22.88 -12.86
CA TYR A 1 6.66 22.07 -12.18
C TYR A 1 7.00 20.60 -12.37
N PRO A 2 7.44 19.88 -11.33
CA PRO A 2 7.72 18.46 -11.47
C PRO A 2 6.40 17.76 -11.80
N LYS A 3 6.43 16.93 -12.85
CA LYS A 3 5.30 16.09 -13.26
C LYS A 3 4.93 15.23 -12.05
N ILE A 4 3.75 15.48 -11.48
CA ILE A 4 3.09 14.57 -10.57
C ILE A 4 3.14 13.20 -11.24
N ILE A 5 3.75 12.22 -10.57
CA ILE A 5 3.77 10.83 -11.01
C ILE A 5 2.29 10.43 -11.12
N ASN A 6 1.82 10.44 -12.35
CA ASN A 6 0.43 10.31 -12.68
C ASN A 6 0.02 8.87 -12.35
N ILE A 7 -1.07 8.69 -11.61
CA ILE A 7 -1.68 7.37 -11.33
C ILE A 7 -1.90 6.56 -12.63
N PHE A 8 -2.02 7.26 -13.77
CA PHE A 8 -1.99 6.70 -15.11
C PHE A 8 -0.79 5.82 -15.46
N ASN A 9 0.37 6.01 -14.82
CA ASN A 9 1.57 5.23 -15.12
C ASN A 9 1.46 3.76 -14.69
N LEU A 10 0.65 3.45 -13.67
CA LEU A 10 0.42 2.06 -13.26
C LEU A 10 -0.46 1.32 -14.28
N ILE A 11 -1.41 2.02 -14.89
CA ILE A 11 -2.32 1.45 -15.90
C ILE A 11 -1.60 1.31 -17.24
N SER A 12 -0.79 2.29 -17.63
CA SER A 12 0.06 2.16 -18.83
C SER A 12 1.14 1.07 -18.68
N ALA A 13 1.46 0.64 -17.46
CA ALA A 13 2.43 -0.43 -17.22
C ALA A 13 1.86 -1.85 -17.40
N ILE A 14 0.54 -1.99 -17.64
CA ILE A 14 -0.16 -3.29 -17.65
C ILE A 14 -0.54 -3.73 -19.08
N ASP A 15 -0.30 -2.92 -20.11
CA ASP A 15 -0.51 -3.39 -21.48
C ASP A 15 0.54 -4.43 -21.90
N LYS A 16 0.15 -5.36 -22.77
CA LYS A 16 0.98 -6.50 -23.19
C LYS A 16 2.39 -6.10 -23.65
N LYS A 17 2.53 -4.99 -24.38
CA LYS A 17 3.83 -4.54 -24.88
C LYS A 17 4.72 -4.06 -23.73
N SER A 18 4.13 -3.37 -22.75
CA SER A 18 4.85 -2.95 -21.54
C SER A 18 5.32 -4.15 -20.73
N LEU A 19 4.47 -5.19 -20.57
CA LEU A 19 4.85 -6.43 -19.89
C LEU A 19 5.98 -7.16 -20.62
N GLU A 20 5.93 -7.27 -21.95
CA GLU A 20 7.00 -7.86 -22.76
C GLU A 20 8.34 -7.12 -22.59
N GLN A 21 8.30 -5.78 -22.56
CA GLN A 21 9.50 -4.95 -22.34
C GLN A 21 10.10 -5.14 -20.94
N VAL A 22 9.26 -5.24 -19.92
CA VAL A 22 9.68 -5.51 -18.54
C VAL A 22 10.20 -6.94 -18.39
N ASN A 23 9.58 -7.91 -19.06
CA ASN A 23 10.06 -9.29 -19.03
C ASN A 23 11.46 -9.42 -19.65
N ALA A 24 11.69 -8.73 -20.77
CA ALA A 24 12.96 -8.71 -21.49
C ALA A 24 14.07 -7.96 -20.72
N ASP A 25 13.71 -6.91 -19.98
CA ASP A 25 14.65 -6.15 -19.14
C ASP A 25 13.95 -5.64 -17.88
N PHE A 26 14.03 -6.42 -16.81
CA PHE A 26 13.35 -6.13 -15.54
C PHE A 26 13.85 -4.83 -14.90
N LYS A 27 15.06 -4.35 -15.24
CA LYS A 27 15.57 -3.06 -14.75
C LYS A 27 14.66 -1.90 -15.13
N LYS A 28 13.90 -2.01 -16.22
CA LYS A 28 12.94 -0.99 -16.67
C LYS A 28 11.74 -0.83 -15.75
N ALA A 29 11.42 -1.86 -14.96
CA ALA A 29 10.36 -1.78 -13.96
C ALA A 29 10.84 -1.16 -12.65
N ILE A 30 12.16 -1.07 -12.41
CA ILE A 30 12.74 -0.59 -11.16
C ILE A 30 12.97 0.93 -11.25
N LEU A 31 12.46 1.66 -10.25
CA LEU A 31 12.68 3.09 -10.09
C LEU A 31 14.19 3.39 -9.96
N PRO A 32 14.70 4.47 -10.57
CA PRO A 32 16.13 4.78 -10.54
C PRO A 32 16.75 4.88 -9.14
N ASN A 33 16.02 5.46 -8.18
CA ASN A 33 16.44 5.59 -6.78
C ASN A 33 16.43 4.26 -6.02
N VAL A 34 15.64 3.30 -6.46
CA VAL A 34 15.59 1.96 -5.87
C VAL A 34 16.70 1.11 -6.47
N LEU A 35 16.86 1.16 -7.79
CA LEU A 35 17.93 0.49 -8.52
C LEU A 35 19.32 0.86 -7.97
N SER A 36 19.56 2.14 -7.65
CA SER A 36 20.83 2.59 -7.07
C SER A 36 21.10 2.06 -5.67
N LYS A 37 20.04 1.73 -4.91
CA LYS A 37 20.14 1.24 -3.52
C LYS A 37 20.20 -0.29 -3.42
N LEU A 38 19.92 -1.04 -4.49
CA LEU A 38 19.96 -2.51 -4.46
C LEU A 38 21.29 -3.09 -3.95
N PRO A 39 22.47 -2.56 -4.33
CA PRO A 39 23.74 -3.05 -3.79
C PRO A 39 23.89 -2.85 -2.28
N GLU A 40 23.34 -1.77 -1.73
CA GLU A 40 23.43 -1.45 -0.29
C GLU A 40 22.64 -2.45 0.56
N ILE A 41 21.51 -2.94 0.04
CA ILE A 41 20.71 -4.01 0.67
C ILE A 41 21.16 -5.42 0.26
N GLY A 42 22.19 -5.49 -0.60
CA GLY A 42 22.84 -6.72 -1.04
C GLY A 42 21.95 -7.64 -1.87
N ILE A 43 21.12 -7.09 -2.76
CA ILE A 43 20.30 -7.87 -3.70
C ILE A 43 20.62 -7.48 -5.15
N THR A 44 20.63 -8.44 -6.06
CA THR A 44 20.73 -8.20 -7.51
C THR A 44 19.35 -7.93 -8.14
N VAL A 45 19.34 -7.47 -9.39
CA VAL A 45 18.08 -7.27 -10.13
C VAL A 45 17.40 -8.62 -10.40
N GLU A 46 18.21 -9.64 -10.66
CA GLU A 46 17.77 -11.00 -10.96
C GLU A 46 17.17 -11.68 -9.71
N GLU A 47 17.82 -11.52 -8.55
CA GLU A 47 17.28 -11.98 -7.26
C GLU A 47 15.99 -11.26 -6.90
N LEU A 48 15.92 -9.94 -7.14
CA LEU A 48 14.72 -9.16 -6.92
C LEU A 48 13.57 -9.63 -7.83
N LYS A 49 13.84 -9.89 -9.11
CA LYS A 49 12.84 -10.49 -10.02
C LYS A 49 12.36 -11.84 -9.46
N SER A 50 13.29 -12.69 -9.04
CA SER A 50 12.96 -14.03 -8.51
C SER A 50 12.11 -13.97 -7.24
N LEU A 51 12.32 -12.99 -6.35
CA LEU A 51 11.48 -12.82 -5.14
C LEU A 51 9.99 -12.64 -5.45
N TYR A 52 9.66 -12.03 -6.60
CA TYR A 52 8.28 -11.77 -6.99
C TYR A 52 7.74 -12.78 -7.98
N PHE A 53 8.55 -13.23 -8.94
CA PHE A 53 8.09 -14.04 -10.06
C PHE A 53 8.57 -15.49 -9.99
N GLY A 54 9.57 -15.79 -9.15
CA GLY A 54 10.31 -17.05 -9.19
C GLY A 54 10.85 -17.30 -10.59
N GLU A 55 10.62 -18.52 -11.10
CA GLU A 55 10.97 -18.91 -12.47
C GLU A 55 9.97 -18.43 -13.53
N LYS A 56 8.89 -17.73 -13.15
CA LYS A 56 7.87 -17.29 -14.10
C LYS A 56 8.27 -16.00 -14.81
N GLU A 57 7.78 -15.84 -16.02
CA GLU A 57 7.91 -14.60 -16.78
C GLU A 57 6.98 -13.49 -16.26
N VAL A 58 7.34 -12.25 -16.56
CA VAL A 58 6.43 -11.11 -16.37
C VAL A 58 5.43 -11.12 -17.52
N SER A 59 4.16 -11.42 -17.23
CA SER A 59 3.10 -11.61 -18.22
C SER A 59 1.73 -11.28 -17.63
N GLU A 60 0.67 -11.41 -18.43
CA GLU A 60 -0.70 -11.26 -17.96
C GLU A 60 -1.05 -12.24 -16.82
N GLU A 61 -0.44 -13.43 -16.82
CA GLU A 61 -0.64 -14.45 -15.77
C GLU A 61 0.01 -14.09 -14.44
N THR A 62 1.03 -13.22 -14.45
CA THR A 62 1.78 -12.80 -13.27
C THR A 62 1.52 -11.34 -12.89
N LEU A 63 0.41 -10.76 -13.35
CA LEU A 63 0.03 -9.37 -13.04
C LEU A 63 -0.08 -9.09 -11.54
N MET A 64 -0.54 -10.05 -10.74
CA MET A 64 -0.60 -9.87 -9.30
C MET A 64 0.80 -9.80 -8.67
N ASN A 65 1.75 -10.60 -9.16
CA ASN A 65 3.15 -10.53 -8.74
C ASN A 65 3.76 -9.18 -9.11
N TYR A 66 3.43 -8.68 -10.29
CA TYR A 66 3.88 -7.37 -10.73
C TYR A 66 3.27 -6.22 -9.91
N ALA A 67 1.96 -6.27 -9.63
CA ALA A 67 1.30 -5.30 -8.76
C ALA A 67 1.89 -5.30 -7.34
N ASN A 68 2.19 -6.48 -6.80
CA ASN A 68 2.89 -6.64 -5.52
C ASN A 68 4.29 -6.01 -5.52
N PHE A 69 5.05 -6.19 -6.60
CA PHE A 69 6.37 -5.57 -6.78
C PHE A 69 6.26 -4.04 -6.81
N LEU A 70 5.37 -3.51 -7.65
CA LEU A 70 5.16 -2.07 -7.77
C LEU A 70 4.67 -1.46 -6.45
N GLY A 71 3.75 -2.12 -5.74
CA GLY A 71 3.26 -1.63 -4.44
C GLY A 71 4.38 -1.50 -3.41
N ASP A 72 5.26 -2.50 -3.34
CA ASP A 72 6.37 -2.51 -2.40
C ASP A 72 7.43 -1.45 -2.74
N GLU A 73 7.75 -1.31 -4.02
CA GLU A 73 8.74 -0.36 -4.51
C GLU A 73 8.29 1.10 -4.40
N PHE A 74 7.07 1.40 -4.84
CA PHE A 74 6.56 2.77 -4.87
C PHE A 74 6.15 3.28 -3.49
N PHE A 75 5.71 2.39 -2.60
CA PHE A 75 5.07 2.80 -1.34
C PHE A 75 5.63 2.08 -0.13
N THR A 76 5.43 0.76 -0.02
CA THR A 76 5.61 0.04 1.26
C THR A 76 7.00 0.23 1.85
N ARG A 77 8.06 0.06 1.03
CA ARG A 77 9.44 0.22 1.51
C ARG A 77 9.73 1.63 1.98
N GLY A 78 9.31 2.65 1.23
CA GLY A 78 9.51 4.04 1.60
C GLY A 78 8.77 4.43 2.89
N ILE A 79 7.53 3.96 3.04
CA ILE A 79 6.73 4.16 4.26
C ILE A 79 7.43 3.56 5.47
N LEU A 80 7.96 2.34 5.33
CA LEU A 80 8.62 1.64 6.45
C LEU A 80 10.02 2.17 6.74
N GLU A 81 10.75 2.68 5.74
CA GLU A 81 11.98 3.46 5.96
C GLU A 81 11.70 4.70 6.83
N VAL A 82 10.62 5.43 6.56
CA VAL A 82 10.20 6.58 7.38
C VAL A 82 9.75 6.13 8.78
N ALA A 83 8.98 5.04 8.87
CA ALA A 83 8.56 4.49 10.16
C ALA A 83 9.78 4.10 11.03
N GLU A 84 10.80 3.46 10.44
CA GLU A 84 12.03 3.11 11.13
C GLU A 84 12.75 4.37 11.65
N ILE A 85 12.86 5.43 10.83
CA ILE A 85 13.45 6.71 11.26
C ILE A 85 12.69 7.28 12.47
N GLN A 86 11.36 7.30 12.43
CA GLN A 86 10.52 7.80 13.53
C GLN A 86 10.71 7.00 14.83
N LYS A 87 11.04 5.70 14.74
CA LYS A 87 11.41 4.87 15.91
C LYS A 87 12.70 5.36 16.57
N TYR A 88 13.72 5.66 15.78
CA TYR A 88 15.03 6.06 16.30
C TYR A 88 15.13 7.54 16.66
N THR A 89 14.30 8.42 16.10
CA THR A 89 14.22 9.84 16.52
C THR A 89 13.42 10.03 17.81
N GLY A 90 12.66 9.03 18.22
CA GLY A 90 11.82 9.07 19.43
C GLY A 90 10.37 9.51 19.18
N ASP A 91 10.00 9.75 17.92
CA ASP A 91 8.66 10.22 17.50
C ASP A 91 7.63 9.09 17.42
N TYR A 92 8.05 7.82 17.57
CA TYR A 92 7.19 6.64 17.45
C TYR A 92 5.89 6.70 18.26
N LYS A 93 5.88 7.39 19.40
CA LYS A 93 4.69 7.54 20.26
C LYS A 93 3.57 8.37 19.61
N SER A 94 3.90 9.17 18.61
CA SER A 94 2.98 10.00 17.82
C SER A 94 2.85 9.53 16.37
N THR A 95 3.53 8.46 15.98
CA THR A 95 3.46 7.88 14.64
C THR A 95 2.47 6.72 14.63
N TYR A 96 1.50 6.76 13.72
CA TYR A 96 0.48 5.71 13.57
C TYR A 96 0.53 5.17 12.15
N LEU A 97 0.56 3.84 12.01
CA LEU A 97 0.49 3.19 10.70
C LEU A 97 -0.87 2.52 10.50
N TYR A 98 -1.41 2.62 9.29
CA TYR A 98 -2.55 1.81 8.84
C TYR A 98 -2.23 1.06 7.55
N HIS A 99 -3.00 0.01 7.31
CA HIS A 99 -3.09 -0.68 6.04
C HIS A 99 -4.56 -0.75 5.66
N PHE A 100 -4.94 -0.08 4.57
CA PHE A 100 -6.32 -0.11 4.06
C PHE A 100 -6.50 -1.35 3.19
N ASP A 101 -7.34 -2.27 3.67
CA ASP A 101 -7.48 -3.65 3.15
C ASP A 101 -8.94 -3.98 2.78
N TYR A 102 -9.84 -3.00 2.92
CA TYR A 102 -11.25 -3.16 2.57
C TYR A 102 -11.45 -3.18 1.05
N ASN A 103 -11.82 -4.35 0.52
CA ASN A 103 -12.14 -4.53 -0.89
C ASN A 103 -13.66 -4.43 -1.12
N SER A 104 -14.14 -3.24 -1.49
CA SER A 104 -15.56 -3.01 -1.76
C SER A 104 -16.04 -3.69 -3.04
N GLU A 105 -17.21 -4.34 -2.95
CA GLU A 105 -17.92 -4.87 -4.12
C GLU A 105 -18.35 -3.76 -5.10
N THR A 106 -18.47 -2.51 -4.62
CA THR A 106 -18.85 -1.35 -5.44
C THR A 106 -17.72 -0.34 -5.61
N SER A 107 -16.46 -0.81 -5.57
CA SER A 107 -15.27 0.01 -5.77
C SER A 107 -15.38 0.90 -7.01
N LEU A 108 -15.54 2.21 -6.77
CA LEU A 108 -15.63 3.22 -7.82
C LEU A 108 -14.31 3.35 -8.56
N MET A 109 -13.19 3.30 -7.84
CA MET A 109 -11.86 3.41 -8.46
C MET A 109 -11.61 2.26 -9.44
N LYS A 110 -11.88 1.01 -9.03
CA LYS A 110 -11.73 -0.13 -9.93
C LYS A 110 -12.65 -0.06 -11.14
N THR A 111 -13.87 0.45 -10.95
CA THR A 111 -14.83 0.62 -12.03
C THR A 111 -14.36 1.67 -13.03
N ILE A 112 -13.92 2.84 -12.56
CA ILE A 112 -13.41 3.95 -13.40
C ILE A 112 -12.16 3.51 -14.18
N LEU A 113 -11.28 2.74 -13.55
CA LEU A 113 -10.02 2.29 -14.15
C LEU A 113 -10.11 0.94 -14.86
N ASN A 114 -11.29 0.31 -14.89
CA ASN A 114 -11.53 -1.03 -15.43
C ASN A 114 -10.53 -2.09 -14.89
N ILE A 115 -10.21 -2.01 -13.60
CA ILE A 115 -9.29 -2.95 -12.92
C ILE A 115 -10.07 -4.18 -12.50
N ARG A 116 -9.61 -5.35 -12.97
CA ARG A 116 -10.21 -6.67 -12.65
C ARG A 116 -9.37 -7.49 -11.67
N LEU A 117 -8.21 -6.98 -11.26
CA LEU A 117 -7.37 -7.65 -10.28
C LEU A 117 -8.03 -7.61 -8.88
N PRO A 118 -7.91 -8.70 -8.10
CA PRO A 118 -8.38 -8.69 -6.72
C PRO A 118 -7.51 -7.78 -5.83
N GLY A 119 -7.98 -7.48 -4.62
CA GLY A 119 -7.26 -6.62 -3.66
C GLY A 119 -7.72 -5.17 -3.69
N VAL A 120 -6.94 -4.25 -3.12
CA VAL A 120 -7.29 -2.83 -3.03
C VAL A 120 -6.34 -2.02 -3.91
N CYS A 121 -6.88 -1.06 -4.67
CA CYS A 121 -6.08 -0.22 -5.54
C CYS A 121 -5.63 1.07 -4.85
N HIS A 122 -4.60 1.70 -5.40
CA HIS A 122 -4.08 2.95 -4.87
C HIS A 122 -5.14 4.05 -4.88
N ALA A 123 -5.15 4.87 -3.82
CA ALA A 123 -6.09 5.97 -3.58
C ALA A 123 -7.56 5.55 -3.38
N GLU A 124 -7.84 4.26 -3.22
CA GLU A 124 -9.20 3.76 -2.98
C GLU A 124 -9.79 4.23 -1.65
N ASP A 125 -8.96 4.39 -0.61
CA ASP A 125 -9.34 4.94 0.69
C ASP A 125 -9.92 6.37 0.60
N LEU A 126 -9.44 7.18 -0.37
CA LEU A 126 -9.97 8.53 -0.62
C LEU A 126 -11.44 8.52 -1.06
N PHE A 127 -11.90 7.47 -1.74
CA PHE A 127 -13.30 7.34 -2.17
C PHE A 127 -14.25 7.14 -0.99
N PHE A 128 -13.74 6.66 0.14
CA PHE A 128 -14.50 6.54 1.37
C PHE A 128 -14.37 7.81 2.22
N LEU A 129 -13.16 8.38 2.32
CA LEU A 129 -12.92 9.60 3.10
C LEU A 129 -13.69 10.82 2.55
N PHE A 130 -13.77 10.95 1.22
CA PHE A 130 -14.47 12.04 0.53
C PHE A 130 -15.73 11.58 -0.21
N CYS A 131 -16.36 10.49 0.27
CA CYS A 131 -17.48 9.83 -0.40
C CYS A 131 -18.61 10.77 -0.84
N PRO A 132 -19.11 11.73 -0.01
CA PRO A 132 -20.22 12.59 -0.42
C PRO A 132 -19.91 13.44 -1.66
N GLU A 133 -18.74 14.07 -1.71
CA GLU A 133 -18.34 14.94 -2.83
C GLU A 133 -18.06 14.13 -4.10
N ILE A 134 -17.35 13.00 -3.97
CA ILE A 134 -17.05 12.13 -5.11
C ILE A 134 -18.34 11.57 -5.71
N ARG A 135 -19.26 11.04 -4.89
CA ARG A 135 -20.50 10.46 -5.41
C ARG A 135 -21.40 11.50 -6.05
N LYS A 136 -21.42 12.73 -5.53
CA LYS A 136 -22.11 13.86 -6.16
C LYS A 136 -21.56 14.16 -7.55
N GLU A 137 -20.22 14.22 -7.70
CA GLU A 137 -19.57 14.47 -8.98
C GLU A 137 -19.93 13.42 -10.05
N PHE A 138 -20.05 12.15 -9.64
CA PHE A 138 -20.41 11.05 -10.54
C PHE A 138 -21.91 10.76 -10.63
N ASN A 139 -22.78 11.58 -10.04
CA ASN A 139 -24.23 11.36 -9.95
C ASN A 139 -24.61 9.98 -9.39
N LEU A 140 -23.91 9.53 -8.35
CA LEU A 140 -24.12 8.25 -7.68
C LEU A 140 -24.87 8.43 -6.35
N SER A 141 -25.69 7.44 -5.98
CA SER A 141 -26.31 7.40 -4.66
C SER A 141 -25.28 7.13 -3.57
N LEU A 142 -25.49 7.71 -2.39
CA LEU A 142 -24.69 7.38 -1.19
C LEU A 142 -24.88 5.90 -0.82
N PRO A 143 -23.87 5.27 -0.19
CA PRO A 143 -24.02 3.92 0.34
C PRO A 143 -25.15 3.84 1.36
N ARG A 144 -25.81 2.69 1.43
CA ARG A 144 -26.86 2.45 2.43
C ARG A 144 -26.26 2.45 3.83
N SER A 145 -27.00 2.96 4.82
CA SER A 145 -26.52 3.06 6.20
C SER A 145 -26.17 1.72 6.86
N ASP A 146 -26.72 0.61 6.35
CA ASP A 146 -26.47 -0.76 6.82
C ASP A 146 -25.37 -1.49 6.02
N SER A 147 -24.70 -0.81 5.08
CA SER A 147 -23.63 -1.39 4.27
C SER A 147 -22.25 -1.30 4.94
N ASP A 148 -21.37 -2.22 4.57
CA ASP A 148 -19.96 -2.17 4.97
C ASP A 148 -19.26 -0.91 4.43
N ASP A 149 -19.58 -0.47 3.21
CA ASP A 149 -19.10 0.81 2.67
C ASP A 149 -19.39 1.99 3.62
N TYR A 150 -20.62 2.07 4.15
CA TYR A 150 -21.00 3.12 5.09
C TYR A 150 -20.25 3.01 6.42
N LYS A 151 -20.01 1.78 6.90
CA LYS A 151 -19.20 1.52 8.09
C LYS A 151 -17.76 1.98 7.90
N ILE A 152 -17.15 1.72 6.75
CA ILE A 152 -15.79 2.16 6.41
C ILE A 152 -15.71 3.70 6.29
N ILE A 153 -16.71 4.35 5.69
CA ILE A 153 -16.80 5.82 5.65
C ILE A 153 -16.77 6.39 7.08
N ASN A 154 -17.58 5.84 7.99
CA ASN A 154 -17.62 6.30 9.37
C ASN A 154 -16.28 6.06 10.09
N TYR A 155 -15.65 4.91 9.90
CA TYR A 155 -14.34 4.62 10.48
C TYR A 155 -13.28 5.63 10.03
N LEU A 156 -13.12 5.85 8.73
CA LEU A 156 -12.10 6.76 8.22
C LEU A 156 -12.38 8.21 8.63
N THR A 157 -13.61 8.70 8.45
CA THR A 157 -13.95 10.09 8.79
C THR A 157 -13.80 10.36 10.29
N GLN A 158 -14.18 9.41 11.15
CA GLN A 158 -13.99 9.53 12.59
C GLN A 158 -12.50 9.52 12.97
N MET A 159 -11.72 8.54 12.51
CA MET A 159 -10.31 8.42 12.89
C MET A 159 -9.46 9.61 12.42
N TRP A 160 -9.69 10.10 11.20
CA TRP A 160 -8.99 11.29 10.69
C TRP A 160 -9.40 12.55 11.47
N THR A 161 -10.69 12.69 11.80
CA THR A 161 -11.19 13.82 12.59
C THR A 161 -10.61 13.81 14.01
N ASP A 162 -10.55 12.64 14.65
CA ASP A 162 -10.01 12.50 16.00
C ASP A 162 -8.51 12.74 16.04
N PHE A 163 -7.77 12.24 15.05
CA PHE A 163 -6.35 12.54 14.93
C PHE A 163 -6.11 14.05 14.73
N ALA A 164 -6.88 14.71 13.88
CA ALA A 164 -6.77 16.16 13.66
C ALA A 164 -7.07 16.97 14.93
N LYS A 165 -8.01 16.51 15.77
CA LYS A 165 -8.39 17.19 17.02
C LYS A 165 -7.41 16.93 18.17
N THR A 166 -6.84 15.72 18.24
CA THR A 166 -6.22 15.23 19.47
C THR A 166 -4.81 14.66 19.31
N GLY A 167 -4.38 14.36 18.08
CA GLY A 167 -3.14 13.63 17.81
C GLY A 167 -3.22 12.11 18.09
N ASN A 168 -4.39 11.59 18.48
CA ASN A 168 -4.67 10.15 18.61
C ASN A 168 -5.89 9.82 17.71
N PRO A 169 -5.79 8.84 16.79
CA PRO A 169 -6.89 8.54 15.88
C PRO A 169 -8.05 7.76 16.52
N THR A 170 -7.87 7.23 17.74
CA THR A 170 -8.93 6.50 18.47
C THR A 170 -8.92 6.83 19.97
N PRO A 171 -9.08 8.10 20.37
CA PRO A 171 -8.80 8.57 21.74
C PRO A 171 -9.72 7.96 22.81
N ILE A 172 -10.91 7.49 22.42
CA ILE A 172 -11.88 6.88 23.33
C ILE A 172 -11.58 5.39 23.55
N THR A 173 -11.27 4.66 22.48
CA THR A 173 -11.12 3.19 22.53
C THR A 173 -9.67 2.74 22.68
N ASN A 174 -8.71 3.60 22.33
CA ASN A 174 -7.28 3.28 22.19
C ASN A 174 -7.04 2.03 21.31
N LEU A 175 -7.88 1.83 20.30
CA LEU A 175 -7.79 0.67 19.40
C LEU A 175 -6.57 0.76 18.48
N TRP A 176 -6.33 1.93 17.89
CA TRP A 176 -5.22 2.17 16.99
C TRP A 176 -4.02 2.65 17.79
N LEU A 177 -3.08 1.73 18.01
CA LEU A 177 -1.87 2.00 18.79
C LEU A 177 -0.80 2.68 17.93
N PRO A 178 0.00 3.60 18.50
CA PRO A 178 1.15 4.17 17.82
C PRO A 178 2.24 3.10 17.60
N LEU A 179 3.27 3.44 16.82
CA LEU A 179 4.41 2.56 16.57
C LEU A 179 5.05 2.07 17.87
N THR A 180 5.54 0.83 17.85
CA THR A 180 6.43 0.32 18.92
C THR A 180 7.76 1.09 18.93
N GLY A 181 8.45 1.07 20.07
CA GLY A 181 9.75 1.74 20.19
C GLY A 181 10.88 1.01 19.44
N PRO A 182 12.10 1.58 19.40
CA PRO A 182 13.23 1.04 18.64
C PRO A 182 13.72 -0.35 19.11
N GLN A 183 13.30 -0.81 20.29
CA GLN A 183 13.59 -2.15 20.80
C GLN A 183 12.86 -3.28 20.07
N ASP A 184 11.77 -2.95 19.36
CA ASP A 184 11.03 -3.90 18.53
C ASP A 184 11.37 -3.63 17.07
N GLU A 185 11.81 -4.64 16.32
CA GLU A 185 12.12 -4.47 14.90
C GLU A 185 10.88 -4.53 14.00
N ASN A 186 9.72 -4.92 14.54
CA ASN A 186 8.48 -5.08 13.80
C ASN A 186 7.67 -3.78 13.75
N PHE A 187 6.67 -3.71 12.89
CA PHE A 187 5.79 -2.55 12.77
C PHE A 187 4.35 -2.95 13.03
N ASN A 188 3.77 -2.50 14.14
CA ASN A 188 2.35 -2.61 14.36
C ASN A 188 1.60 -1.57 13.51
N TYR A 189 0.43 -1.96 13.01
CA TYR A 189 -0.43 -1.10 12.21
C TYR A 189 -1.89 -1.48 12.42
N LEU A 190 -2.80 -0.52 12.17
CA LEU A 190 -4.22 -0.81 12.11
C LEU A 190 -4.58 -1.33 10.72
N ASN A 191 -5.08 -2.56 10.63
CA ASN A 191 -5.72 -3.06 9.42
C ASN A 191 -7.13 -2.51 9.35
N ILE A 192 -7.41 -1.72 8.32
CA ILE A 192 -8.73 -1.15 8.07
C ILE A 192 -9.46 -2.05 7.07
N ASP A 193 -10.38 -2.83 7.62
CA ASP A 193 -11.35 -3.66 6.92
C ASP A 193 -12.68 -3.58 7.72
N VAL A 194 -13.70 -4.35 7.34
CA VAL A 194 -14.98 -4.44 8.08
C VAL A 194 -14.75 -4.69 9.57
N ASP A 195 -13.78 -5.55 9.87
CA ASP A 195 -13.25 -5.77 11.21
C ASP A 195 -11.93 -5.04 11.41
N LEU A 196 -11.96 -3.93 12.15
CA LEU A 196 -10.75 -3.21 12.55
C LEU A 196 -9.90 -4.07 13.48
N ARG A 197 -8.64 -4.30 13.11
CA ARG A 197 -7.71 -5.10 13.91
C ARG A 197 -6.30 -4.56 13.85
N MET A 198 -5.63 -4.50 15.00
CA MET A 198 -4.19 -4.32 15.03
C MET A 198 -3.51 -5.57 14.46
N LYS A 199 -2.58 -5.35 13.53
CA LYS A 199 -1.71 -6.38 12.94
C LYS A 199 -0.26 -5.93 13.06
N VAL A 200 0.67 -6.81 12.71
CA VAL A 200 2.11 -6.58 12.80
C VAL A 200 2.76 -7.02 11.50
N PHE A 201 3.55 -6.12 10.90
CA PHE A 201 4.50 -6.47 9.85
C PHE A 201 5.75 -7.03 10.50
N HIS A 202 6.07 -8.28 10.17
CA HIS A 202 7.22 -8.97 10.74
C HIS A 202 8.44 -8.82 9.85
N LYS A 203 9.46 -8.12 10.33
CA LYS A 203 10.71 -7.90 9.58
C LYS A 203 11.33 -9.25 9.21
N GLY A 204 11.74 -9.40 7.95
CA GLY A 204 12.25 -10.66 7.39
C GLY A 204 11.19 -11.72 7.09
N LYS A 205 9.90 -11.44 7.29
CA LYS A 205 8.79 -12.29 6.81
C LYS A 205 8.00 -11.63 5.70
N GLU A 206 7.91 -10.30 5.71
CA GLU A 206 7.17 -9.56 4.71
C GLU A 206 7.91 -9.46 3.38
N ARG A 207 7.16 -9.55 2.27
CA ARG A 207 7.67 -9.54 0.89
C ARG A 207 8.59 -8.35 0.57
N TRP A 208 8.26 -7.15 1.07
CA TRP A 208 8.99 -5.91 0.82
C TRP A 208 10.40 -5.89 1.45
N ASP A 209 10.72 -6.81 2.37
CA ASP A 209 12.03 -6.91 3.03
C ASP A 209 13.04 -7.69 2.17
N TRP A 210 13.38 -7.14 1.01
CA TRP A 210 14.18 -7.83 -0.03
C TRP A 210 15.54 -8.32 0.49
N GLY A 211 16.22 -7.48 1.27
CA GLY A 211 17.55 -7.81 1.81
C GLY A 211 17.53 -9.01 2.75
N LYS A 212 16.49 -9.16 3.58
CA LYS A 212 16.33 -10.32 4.46
C LYS A 212 15.72 -11.52 3.73
N ASN A 213 14.86 -11.29 2.73
CA ASN A 213 14.17 -12.37 2.01
C ASN A 213 15.03 -13.06 0.94
N LYS A 214 16.12 -12.47 0.46
CA LYS A 214 17.00 -13.12 -0.52
C LYS A 214 17.51 -14.49 -0.09
N ASN A 215 17.60 -14.74 1.23
CA ASN A 215 18.01 -16.03 1.78
C ASN A 215 16.93 -17.13 1.68
N LYS A 216 15.75 -16.80 1.15
CA LYS A 216 14.64 -17.73 0.90
C LYS A 216 14.52 -18.11 -0.59
N LEU A 217 15.35 -17.52 -1.44
CA LEU A 217 15.50 -17.88 -2.85
C LEU A 217 16.24 -19.22 -2.99
#